data_AF-A0A1C0Y7B4-F1
#
_entry.id   AF-A0A1C0Y7B4-F1
#
_cell.length_a   1.000
_cell.length_b   1.000
_cell.length_c   1.000
_cell.angle_alpha   90.00
_cell.angle_beta   90.00
_cell.angle_gamma   90.00
#
_symmetry.space_group_name_H-M   'P 1'
#
loop_
_entity.id
_entity.type
_entity.pdbx_description
1 polymer ?
#
loop_
_entity_poly.entity_id
_entity_poly.type
_entity_poly.pdbx_seq_one_letter_code
_entity_poly.pdbx_strand_id
1 'polypeptide(L)' 'MNTTITYYVEQMEATLLSDLAMQNESNLYDIAHDMLTTQSREDFASICQAYEVVKHNLLG' A
#
# COMPACT_ATOMS: atom_id res chain seq x y z
N MET A 1 6.34 -16.00 1.23
CA MET A 1 5.78 -14.64 1.38
C MET A 1 4.51 -14.76 2.21
N ASN A 2 4.32 -13.94 3.24
CA ASN A 2 3.14 -13.99 4.10
C ASN A 2 1.91 -13.57 3.27
N THR A 3 0.82 -14.33 3.33
CA THR A 3 -0.41 -14.08 2.56
C THR A 3 -1.01 -12.70 2.86
N THR A 4 -0.87 -12.21 4.10
CA THR A 4 -1.35 -10.90 4.51
C THR A 4 -0.56 -9.75 3.89
N ILE A 5 0.76 -9.90 3.77
CA ILE A 5 1.61 -8.88 3.11
C ILE A 5 1.25 -8.80 1.63
N THR A 6 1.09 -9.96 0.97
CA THR A 6 0.74 -10.02 -0.47
C THR A 6 -0.60 -9.32 -0.73
N TYR A 7 -1.59 -9.56 0.13
CA TYR A 7 -2.88 -8.87 0.08
C TYR A 7 -2.75 -7.34 0.15
N TYR A 8 -1.92 -6.83 1.07
CA TYR A 8 -1.72 -5.38 1.22
C TYR A 8 -0.91 -4.78 0.06
N VAL A 9 0.05 -5.53 -0.51
CA VAL A 9 0.77 -5.13 -1.72
C VAL A 9 -0.21 -4.96 -2.89
N GLU A 10 -1.04 -5.97 -3.15
CA GLU A 10 -2.02 -5.94 -4.24
C GLU A 10 -3.02 -4.79 -4.07
N GLN A 11 -3.47 -4.53 -2.84
CA GLN A 11 -4.37 -3.40 -2.58
C GLN A 11 -3.68 -2.05 -2.79
N MET A 12 -2.45 -1.86 -2.32
CA MET A 12 -1.71 -0.60 -2.52
C MET A 12 -1.46 -0.33 -4.01
N GLU A 13 -1.08 -1.36 -4.77
CA GLU A 13 -0.86 -1.25 -6.22
C GLU A 13 -2.16 -0.93 -6.97
N ALA A 14 -3.27 -1.58 -6.59
CA ALA A 14 -4.58 -1.30 -7.19
C ALA A 14 -5.04 0.14 -6.93
N THR A 15 -4.88 0.65 -5.71
CA THR A 15 -5.24 2.03 -5.37
C THR A 15 -4.36 3.03 -6.11
N LEU A 16 -3.04 2.80 -6.16
CA LEU A 16 -2.11 3.64 -6.93
C LEU A 16 -2.51 3.73 -8.41
N LEU A 17 -2.82 2.59 -9.04
CA LEU A 17 -3.24 2.54 -10.44
C LEU A 17 -4.57 3.28 -10.66
N SER A 18 -5.52 3.13 -9.74
CA SER A 18 -6.79 3.84 -9.79
C SER A 18 -6.60 5.35 -9.66
N ASP A 19 -5.80 5.81 -8.71
CA ASP A 19 -5.51 7.23 -8.49
C ASP A 19 -4.79 7.84 -9.69
N LEU A 20 -3.84 7.12 -10.31
CA LEU A 20 -3.19 7.53 -11.55
C LEU A 20 -4.19 7.69 -12.70
N ALA A 21 -5.13 6.74 -12.85
CA ALA A 21 -6.16 6.79 -13.89
C ALA A 21 -7.14 7.95 -13.68
N MET A 22 -7.38 8.33 -12.42
CA MET A 22 -8.24 9.45 -12.04
C MET A 22 -7.53 10.81 -12.01
N GLN A 23 -6.24 10.88 -12.38
CA GLN A 23 -5.40 12.08 -12.27
C GLN A 23 -5.36 12.68 -10.85
N ASN A 24 -5.47 11.82 -9.84
CA ASN A 24 -5.44 12.22 -8.45
C ASN A 24 -3.97 12.28 -7.95
N GLU A 25 -3.62 13.26 -7.12
CA GLU A 25 -2.25 13.44 -6.59
C GLU A 25 -1.92 12.53 -5.39
N SER A 26 -2.73 11.49 -5.17
CA SER A 26 -2.56 10.54 -4.07
C SER A 26 -1.27 9.74 -4.28
N ASN A 27 -0.41 9.76 -3.27
CA ASN A 27 0.88 9.07 -3.29
C ASN A 27 0.85 7.82 -2.40
N LEU A 28 1.83 6.93 -2.58
CA LEU A 28 1.89 5.66 -1.85
C LEU A 28 1.90 5.84 -0.32
N TYR A 29 2.45 6.95 0.18
CA TYR A 29 2.47 7.22 1.62
C TYR A 29 1.07 7.49 2.16
N ASP A 30 0.28 8.32 1.47
CA ASP A 30 -1.09 8.64 1.90
C ASP A 30 -1.97 7.39 1.89
N ILE A 31 -1.85 6.54 0.86
CA ILE A 31 -2.55 5.25 0.77
C ILE A 31 -2.18 4.34 1.95
N ALA A 32 -0.88 4.18 2.24
CA ALA A 32 -0.45 3.34 3.35
C ALA A 32 -0.86 3.92 4.70
N HIS A 33 -0.84 5.25 4.86
CA HIS A 33 -1.29 5.92 6.07
C HIS A 33 -2.78 5.68 6.32
N ASP A 34 -3.62 5.78 5.29
CA ASP A 34 -5.06 5.55 5.40
C ASP A 34 -5.39 4.08 5.72
N MET A 35 -4.58 3.14 5.21
CA MET A 35 -4.68 1.74 5.62
C MET A 35 -4.31 1.53 7.10
N LEU A 36 -3.30 2.23 7.60
CA LEU A 36 -2.88 2.14 9.01
C LEU A 36 -3.91 2.75 9.98
N THR A 37 -4.67 3.77 9.56
CA THR A 37 -5.71 4.40 10.38
C THR A 37 -7.01 3.58 10.41
N THR A 38 -7.28 2.81 9.36
CA THR A 38 -8.51 2.01 9.20
C THR A 38 -8.36 0.57 9.67
N GLN A 39 -7.15 0.00 9.64
CA GLN A 39 -6.91 -1.40 9.97
C GLN A 39 -6.48 -1.62 11.43
N SER A 40 -6.49 -2.89 11.84
CA SER A 40 -6.10 -3.28 13.18
C SER A 40 -4.60 -3.07 13.43
N ARG A 41 -4.21 -2.89 14.70
CA ARG A 41 -2.79 -2.75 15.08
C ARG A 41 -1.95 -3.98 14.73
N GLU A 42 -2.59 -5.14 14.58
CA GLU A 42 -1.93 -6.40 14.22
C GLU A 42 -1.45 -6.39 12.76
N ASP A 43 -2.12 -5.61 11.91
CA ASP A 43 -1.79 -5.48 10.48
C ASP A 43 -0.69 -4.46 10.21
N PHE A 44 -0.32 -3.65 11.21
CA PHE A 44 0.66 -2.58 11.10
C PHE A 44 1.97 -3.04 10.45
N ALA A 45 2.54 -4.16 10.93
CA ALA A 45 3.79 -4.68 10.41
C ALA A 45 3.66 -5.15 8.95
N SER A 46 2.52 -5.77 8.60
CA SER A 46 2.25 -6.26 7.25
C SER A 46 2.05 -5.10 6.27
N ILE A 47 1.36 -4.04 6.69
CA ILE A 47 1.13 -2.83 5.89
C ILE A 47 2.44 -2.08 5.64
N CYS A 48 3.29 -1.90 6.67
CA CYS A 48 4.61 -1.29 6.49
C CYS A 48 5.52 -2.11 5.57
N GLN A 49 5.48 -3.44 5.68
CA GLN A 49 6.26 -4.31 4.78
C GLN A 49 5.73 -4.24 3.33
N ALA A 50 4.41 -4.22 3.15
CA ALA A 50 3.81 -4.04 1.84
C ALA A 50 4.21 -2.68 1.21
N TYR A 51 4.20 -1.61 2.00
CA TYR A 51 4.65 -0.29 1.58
C TYR A 51 6.10 -0.31 1.04
N GLU A 52 7.04 -0.92 1.76
CA GLU A 52 8.44 -0.97 1.29
C GLU A 52 8.59 -1.84 0.03
N VAL A 53 7.81 -2.91 -0.12
CA VAL A 53 7.79 -3.74 -1.34
C VAL A 53 7.29 -2.92 -2.54
N VAL A 54 6.16 -2.25 -2.41
CA VAL A 54 5.59 -1.43 -3.50
C VAL A 54 6.50 -0.26 -3.84
N LYS A 55 7.05 0.41 -2.83
CA LYS A 55 8.04 1.49 -3.01
C LYS A 55 9.28 1.00 -3.77
N HIS A 56 9.80 -0.18 -3.43
CA HIS A 56 10.92 -0.77 -4.15
C HIS A 56 10.53 -1.06 -5.61
N ASN A 57 9.36 -1.64 -5.86
CA ASN A 57 8.87 -1.90 -7.21
C ASN A 57 8.72 -0.62 -8.05
N LEU A 58 8.33 0.50 -7.44
CA LEU A 58 8.16 1.79 -8.13
C LEU A 58 9.50 2.49 -8.43
N LEU A 59 10.48 2.39 -7.53
CA LEU A 59 11.74 3.12 -7.63
C LEU A 59 12.86 2.33 -8.33
N GLY A 60 12.76 1.00 -8.39
CA GLY A 60 13.81 0.10 -8.89
C GLY A 60 14.88 -0.13 -7.84
#